data_AF-A0A944CJ75-F1
#
_entry.id   AF-A0A944CJ75-F1
#
_cell.length_a   1.000
_cell.length_b   1.000
_cell.length_c   1.000
_cell.angle_alpha   90.00
_cell.angle_beta   90.00
_cell.angle_gamma   90.00
#
_symmetry.space_group_name_H-M   'P 1'
#
loop_
_entity.id
_entity.type
_entity.pdbx_description
1 polymer ?
#
loop_
_entity_poly.entity_id
_entity_poly.type
_entity_poly.pdbx_seq_one_letter_code
_entity_poly.pdbx_strand_id
1 'polypeptide(L)'
;MYMAGFIMLLVVIGNLQQKFENIGTETFRLYPWIILATTLYLPLGVYLGIPGLLKENQKDGKWKFNWLKNIFITLPLIYFSFFWFIPTSYPVPDFMIGSHSTFQLAMIAAGFIFMNSITKENSG
;
A
#
# COMPACT_ATOMS: atom_id res chain seq x y z
N MET A 1 -5.88 -21.39 -6.09
CA MET A 1 -6.79 -20.25 -6.39
C MET A 1 -6.25 -18.92 -5.88
N TYR A 2 -5.86 -18.78 -4.60
CA TYR A 2 -5.30 -17.52 -4.06
C TYR A 2 -4.04 -17.01 -4.81
N MET A 3 -3.10 -17.90 -5.15
CA MET A 3 -1.91 -17.56 -5.95
C MET A 3 -2.28 -17.02 -7.35
N ALA A 4 -3.27 -17.63 -8.00
CA ALA A 4 -3.72 -17.19 -9.33
C ALA A 4 -4.37 -15.80 -9.27
N GLY A 5 -5.16 -15.52 -8.23
CA GLY A 5 -5.70 -14.17 -7.99
C GLY A 5 -4.61 -13.13 -7.76
N PHE A 6 -3.55 -13.48 -7.02
CA PHE A 6 -2.39 -12.60 -6.82
C PHE A 6 -1.66 -12.29 -8.13
N ILE A 7 -1.41 -13.31 -8.95
CA ILE A 7 -0.77 -13.14 -10.27
C ILE A 7 -1.65 -12.29 -11.19
N MET A 8 -2.96 -12.53 -11.22
CA MET A 8 -3.90 -11.72 -11.99
C MET A 8 -3.86 -10.25 -11.54
N LEU A 9 -3.85 -10.01 -10.23
CA LEU A 9 -3.77 -8.65 -9.69
C LEU A 9 -2.45 -7.95 -10.07
N LEU A 10 -1.32 -8.65 -10.03
CA LEU A 10 -0.04 -8.13 -10.51
C LEU A 10 -0.08 -7.72 -11.99
N VAL A 11 -0.67 -8.57 -12.85
CA VAL A 11 -0.81 -8.28 -14.27
C VAL A 11 -1.69 -7.06 -14.50
N VAL A 12 -2.82 -6.95 -13.79
CA VAL A 12 -3.72 -5.80 -13.91
C VAL A 12 -3.02 -4.51 -13.46
N ILE A 13 -2.32 -4.53 -12.32
CA ILE A 13 -1.58 -3.37 -11.81
C ILE A 13 -0.49 -2.96 -12.82
N GLY A 14 0.27 -3.91 -13.35
CA GLY A 14 1.32 -3.62 -14.35
C GLY A 14 0.77 -2.96 -15.61
N ASN A 15 -0.36 -3.45 -16.13
CA ASN A 15 -1.02 -2.85 -17.30
C ASN A 15 -1.52 -1.42 -17.00
N LEU A 16 -2.10 -1.20 -15.82
CA LEU A 16 -2.58 0.13 -15.42
C LEU A 16 -1.44 1.11 -15.19
N GLN A 17 -0.35 0.67 -14.55
CA GLN A 17 0.86 1.48 -14.37
C GLN A 17 1.43 1.91 -15.73
N GLN A 18 1.62 0.95 -16.65
CA GLN A 18 2.14 1.26 -17.98
C GLN A 18 1.24 2.25 -18.72
N LYS A 19 -0.08 2.10 -18.59
CA LYS A 19 -1.04 3.05 -19.17
C LYS A 19 -0.89 4.46 -18.57
N PHE A 20 -0.71 4.58 -17.26
CA PHE A 20 -0.50 5.87 -16.61
C PHE A 20 0.84 6.51 -16.99
N GLU A 21 1.91 5.73 -17.09
CA GLU A 21 3.23 6.20 -17.55
C GLU A 21 3.17 6.69 -19.01
N ASN A 22 2.47 5.96 -19.88
CA ASN A 22 2.26 6.37 -21.27
C ASN A 22 1.47 7.69 -21.35
N ILE A 23 0.36 7.82 -20.61
CA ILE A 23 -0.40 9.08 -20.62
C ILE A 23 0.45 10.22 -20.04
N GLY A 24 1.24 9.97 -19.00
CA GLY A 24 2.10 10.99 -18.39
C GLY A 24 3.21 11.48 -19.32
N THR A 25 3.79 10.59 -20.11
CA THR A 25 4.81 10.92 -21.11
C THR A 25 4.21 11.64 -22.33
N GLU A 26 3.04 11.20 -22.81
CA GLU A 26 2.33 11.84 -23.92
C GLU A 26 1.81 13.25 -23.57
N THR A 27 1.31 13.44 -22.34
CA THR A 27 0.73 14.71 -21.88
C THR A 27 1.74 15.67 -21.24
N PHE A 28 3.01 15.24 -21.08
CA PHE A 28 4.06 15.94 -20.33
C PHE A 28 3.64 16.33 -18.89
N ARG A 29 2.65 15.63 -18.31
CA ARG A 29 2.09 15.91 -16.98
C ARG A 29 2.28 14.71 -16.07
N LEU A 30 3.50 14.52 -15.55
CA LEU A 30 3.87 13.31 -14.81
C LEU A 30 3.17 13.16 -13.44
N TYR A 31 2.97 14.26 -12.73
CA TYR A 31 2.55 14.26 -11.32
C TYR A 31 1.26 13.48 -11.00
N PRO A 32 0.12 13.69 -11.67
CA PRO A 32 -1.10 12.94 -11.33
C PRO A 32 -0.95 11.44 -11.61
N TRP A 33 -0.23 11.08 -12.67
CA TRP A 33 -0.10 9.69 -13.10
C TRP A 33 0.83 8.87 -12.21
N ILE A 34 1.94 9.46 -11.74
CA ILE A 34 2.85 8.78 -10.81
C ILE A 34 2.16 8.51 -9.47
N ILE A 35 1.40 9.48 -8.94
CA ILE A 35 0.65 9.29 -7.68
C ILE A 35 -0.35 8.13 -7.82
N LEU A 36 -1.09 8.09 -8.93
CA LEU A 36 -2.03 7.01 -9.21
C LEU A 36 -1.31 5.67 -9.37
N ALA A 37 -0.20 5.63 -10.12
CA ALA A 37 0.61 4.44 -10.31
C ALA A 37 1.12 3.86 -8.99
N THR A 38 1.63 4.69 -8.09
CA THR A 38 2.08 4.25 -6.75
C THR A 38 0.91 3.73 -5.90
N THR A 39 -0.25 4.40 -5.95
CA THR A 39 -1.43 4.01 -5.17
C THR A 39 -1.98 2.63 -5.56
N LEU A 40 -1.81 2.20 -6.81
CA LEU A 40 -2.25 0.87 -7.30
C LEU A 40 -1.62 -0.30 -6.55
N TYR A 41 -0.48 -0.09 -5.89
CA TYR A 41 0.21 -1.12 -5.12
C TYR A 41 -0.39 -1.36 -3.74
N LEU A 42 -1.22 -0.45 -3.22
CA LEU A 42 -1.92 -0.63 -1.95
C LEU A 42 -2.86 -1.85 -1.97
N PRO A 43 -3.74 -2.03 -2.98
CA PRO A 43 -4.54 -3.24 -3.15
C PRO A 43 -3.73 -4.54 -3.14
N LEU A 44 -2.50 -4.53 -3.68
CA LEU A 44 -1.63 -5.70 -3.69
C LEU A 44 -1.21 -6.10 -2.26
N GLY A 45 -0.83 -5.10 -1.46
CA GLY A 45 -0.55 -5.27 -0.03
C GLY A 45 -1.77 -5.78 0.76
N VAL A 46 -2.93 -5.18 0.50
CA VAL A 46 -4.21 -5.59 1.10
C VAL A 46 -4.51 -7.05 0.76
N TYR A 47 -4.35 -7.44 -0.50
CA TYR A 47 -4.57 -8.81 -0.94
C TYR A 47 -3.66 -9.78 -0.17
N LEU A 48 -2.37 -9.45 -0.04
CA LEU A 48 -1.41 -10.25 0.74
C LEU A 48 -1.78 -10.41 2.22
N GLY A 49 -2.53 -9.47 2.78
CA GLY A 49 -2.99 -9.52 4.17
C GLY A 49 -4.29 -10.33 4.39
N ILE A 50 -5.01 -10.69 3.32
CA ILE A 50 -6.27 -11.46 3.41
C ILE A 50 -6.10 -12.76 4.20
N PRO A 51 -5.05 -13.59 4.00
CA PRO A 51 -4.87 -14.82 4.77
C PRO A 51 -4.76 -14.59 6.28
N GLY A 52 -4.17 -13.46 6.70
CA GLY A 52 -4.11 -13.05 8.10
C GLY A 52 -5.49 -12.74 8.65
N LEU A 53 -6.28 -11.96 7.90
CA LEU A 53 -7.66 -11.65 8.24
C LEU A 53 -8.54 -12.92 8.33
N LEU A 54 -8.37 -13.87 7.40
CA LEU A 54 -9.11 -15.13 7.41
C LEU A 54 -8.81 -15.97 8.65
N LYS A 55 -7.55 -16.01 9.10
CA LYS A 55 -7.17 -16.67 10.36
C LYS A 55 -7.85 -16.00 11.55
N GLU A 56 -7.92 -14.67 11.53
CA GLU A 56 -8.60 -13.93 12.59
C GLU A 56 -10.12 -14.17 12.58
N ASN A 57 -10.71 -14.32 11.39
CA ASN A 57 -12.13 -14.60 11.25
C ASN A 57 -12.54 -15.94 11.89
N GLN A 58 -11.63 -16.91 11.96
CA GLN A 58 -11.87 -18.20 12.61
C GLN A 58 -11.87 -18.12 14.15
N LYS A 59 -11.39 -17.03 14.73
CA LYS A 59 -11.44 -16.81 16.18
C LYS A 59 -12.82 -16.30 16.58
N ASP A 60 -13.23 -16.63 17.80
CA ASP A 60 -14.39 -16.02 18.44
C ASP A 60 -14.03 -14.64 19.01
N GLY A 61 -15.01 -13.76 19.18
CA GLY A 61 -14.82 -12.43 19.74
C GLY A 61 -15.20 -11.29 18.79
N LYS A 62 -15.00 -10.06 19.28
CA LYS A 62 -15.40 -8.84 18.58
C LYS A 62 -14.27 -8.32 17.72
N TRP A 63 -14.61 -7.85 16.51
CA TRP A 63 -13.67 -7.16 15.65
C TRP A 63 -13.15 -5.89 16.31
N LYS A 64 -11.83 -5.78 16.39
CA LYS A 64 -11.11 -4.63 16.91
C LYS A 64 -10.10 -4.17 15.89
N PHE A 65 -10.12 -2.89 15.60
CA PHE A 65 -9.16 -2.25 14.73
C PHE A 65 -8.03 -1.66 15.56
N ASN A 66 -6.80 -2.11 15.33
CA ASN A 66 -5.65 -1.56 16.02
C ASN A 66 -5.26 -0.20 15.41
N TRP A 67 -5.92 0.86 15.90
CA TRP A 67 -5.67 2.24 15.48
C TRP A 67 -4.22 2.68 15.71
N LEU A 68 -3.59 2.26 16.81
CA LEU A 68 -2.18 2.54 17.11
C LEU A 68 -1.28 2.01 15.99
N LYS A 69 -1.45 0.75 15.58
CA LYS A 69 -0.67 0.14 14.49
C LYS A 69 -0.83 0.90 13.18
N ASN A 70 -2.03 1.38 12.86
CA ASN A 70 -2.25 2.13 11.62
C ASN A 70 -1.68 3.53 11.66
N ILE A 71 -1.87 4.26 12.75
CA ILE A 71 -1.39 5.63 12.87
C ILE A 71 0.15 5.66 12.93
N PHE A 72 0.77 4.73 13.65
CA PHE A 72 2.22 4.73 13.87
C PHE A 72 3.02 3.93 12.83
N ILE A 73 2.38 3.13 11.99
CA ILE A 73 3.09 2.32 10.98
C ILE A 73 2.54 2.55 9.58
N THR A 74 1.24 2.28 9.37
CA THR A 74 0.62 2.40 8.04
C THR A 74 0.70 3.83 7.49
N LEU A 75 0.39 4.83 8.32
CA LEU A 75 0.38 6.24 7.92
C LEU A 75 1.79 6.78 7.59
N PRO A 76 2.84 6.49 8.38
CA PRO A 76 4.22 6.79 7.98
C PRO A 76 4.66 6.12 6.67
N LEU A 77 4.25 4.87 6.42
CA LEU A 77 4.57 4.18 5.16
C LEU A 77 3.88 4.82 3.95
N ILE A 78 2.63 5.24 4.11
CA ILE A 78 1.92 6.03 3.10
C ILE A 78 2.65 7.35 2.87
N TYR A 79 3.04 8.05 3.93
CA TYR A 79 3.81 9.28 3.82
C TYR A 79 5.13 9.07 3.07
N PHE A 80 5.88 8.01 3.37
CA PHE A 80 7.11 7.68 2.62
C PHE A 80 6.86 7.33 1.16
N SER A 81 5.67 6.84 0.81
CA SER A 81 5.29 6.59 -0.58
C SER A 81 5.02 7.89 -1.35
N PHE A 82 4.74 8.99 -0.65
CA PHE A 82 4.32 10.26 -1.26
C PHE A 82 5.15 11.49 -0.84
N PHE A 83 6.20 11.36 -0.03
CA PHE A 83 6.91 12.52 0.52
C PHE A 83 7.47 13.44 -0.58
N TRP A 84 7.85 12.88 -1.73
CA TRP A 84 8.35 13.65 -2.88
C TRP A 84 7.31 14.64 -3.45
N PHE A 85 6.02 14.37 -3.24
CA PHE A 85 4.93 15.23 -3.67
C PHE A 85 4.57 16.32 -2.65
N ILE A 86 5.18 16.30 -1.46
CA ILE A 86 4.88 17.22 -0.38
C ILE A 86 6.04 18.23 -0.30
N PRO A 87 5.84 19.49 -0.74
CA PRO A 87 6.93 20.48 -0.83
C PRO A 87 7.58 20.78 0.53
N THR A 88 6.83 20.67 1.61
CA THR A 88 7.27 20.95 2.99
C THR A 88 8.09 19.83 3.61
N SER A 89 8.29 18.71 2.92
CA SER A 89 9.00 17.55 3.46
C SER A 89 10.52 17.74 3.45
N TYR A 90 11.07 18.68 2.68
CA TYR A 90 12.51 18.90 2.60
C TYR A 90 13.03 19.79 3.77
N PRO A 91 14.19 19.49 4.37
CA PRO A 91 15.11 18.38 4.08
C PRO A 91 14.66 17.05 4.70
N VAL A 92 14.67 15.99 3.90
CA VAL A 92 14.49 14.60 4.38
C VAL A 92 15.85 13.90 4.50
N PRO A 93 16.02 12.93 5.42
CA PRO A 93 17.19 12.06 5.46
C PRO A 93 17.42 11.33 4.12
N ASP A 94 18.69 11.12 3.74
CA ASP A 94 19.05 10.50 2.46
C ASP A 94 18.44 9.10 2.23
N PHE A 95 18.26 8.30 3.30
CA PHE A 95 17.64 6.99 3.18
C PHE A 95 16.15 7.07 2.77
N MET A 96 15.50 8.21 2.98
CA MET A 96 14.14 8.47 2.51
C MET A 96 14.10 8.89 1.05
N ILE A 97 15.23 9.33 0.47
CA ILE A 97 15.38 9.60 -0.97
C ILE A 97 15.49 8.25 -1.71
N GLY A 98 14.38 7.51 -1.66
CA GLY A 98 14.26 6.18 -2.26
C GLY A 98 14.04 6.24 -3.77
N SER A 99 14.20 5.09 -4.41
CA SER A 99 13.81 4.89 -5.80
C SER A 99 12.28 4.80 -5.93
N HIS A 100 11.77 4.88 -7.16
CA HIS A 100 10.36 4.63 -7.47
C HIS A 100 9.87 3.28 -6.91
N SER A 101 10.72 2.25 -6.96
CA SER A 101 10.45 0.92 -6.41
C SER A 101 10.30 0.94 -4.88
N THR A 102 11.04 1.80 -4.18
CA THR A 102 10.95 1.95 -2.72
C THR A 102 9.55 2.45 -2.30
N PHE A 103 8.97 3.39 -3.06
CA PHE A 103 7.63 3.91 -2.79
C PHE A 103 6.55 2.86 -3.04
N GLN A 104 6.68 2.10 -4.12
CA GLN A 104 5.76 1.00 -4.42
C GLN A 104 5.81 -0.08 -3.32
N LEU A 105 7.01 -0.47 -2.86
CA LEU A 105 7.18 -1.43 -1.78
C LEU A 105 6.62 -0.93 -0.45
N ALA A 106 6.86 0.35 -0.10
CA ALA A 106 6.27 0.97 1.08
C ALA A 106 4.73 0.93 1.00
N MET A 107 4.17 1.11 -0.20
CA MET A 107 2.73 1.07 -0.40
C MET A 107 2.13 -0.34 -0.26
N ILE A 108 2.83 -1.36 -0.78
CA ILE A 108 2.47 -2.77 -0.54
C ILE A 108 2.53 -3.08 0.98
N ALA A 109 3.61 -2.65 1.64
CA ALA A 109 3.78 -2.89 3.08
C ALA A 109 2.67 -2.23 3.90
N ALA A 110 2.29 -0.99 3.56
CA ALA A 110 1.21 -0.31 4.26
C ALA A 110 -0.14 -1.03 4.08
N GLY A 111 -0.47 -1.49 2.87
CA GLY A 111 -1.68 -2.28 2.61
C GLY A 111 -1.71 -3.60 3.40
N PHE A 112 -0.58 -4.29 3.48
CA PHE A 112 -0.44 -5.53 4.24
C PHE A 112 -0.60 -5.30 5.75
N ILE A 113 0.02 -4.26 6.29
CA ILE A 113 -0.03 -3.91 7.71
C ILE A 113 -1.43 -3.43 8.10
N PHE A 114 -2.07 -2.65 7.22
CA PHE A 114 -3.47 -2.25 7.36
C PHE A 114 -4.38 -3.46 7.53
N MET A 115 -4.27 -4.46 6.66
CA MET A 115 -5.08 -5.67 6.78
C MET A 115 -4.79 -6.46 8.07
N ASN A 116 -3.51 -6.59 8.44
CA ASN A 116 -3.11 -7.25 9.69
C ASN A 116 -3.30 -6.40 10.95
N SER A 117 -3.94 -5.23 10.85
CA SER A 117 -4.34 -4.42 12.00
C SER A 117 -5.74 -4.76 12.50
N ILE A 118 -6.51 -5.49 11.68
CA ILE A 118 -7.85 -5.95 12.00
C ILE A 118 -7.69 -7.26 12.78
N THR A 119 -7.97 -7.21 14.08
CA THR A 119 -7.86 -8.35 15.01
C THR A 119 -9.21 -8.65 15.65
N LYS A 120 -9.41 -9.85 16.21
CA LYS A 120 -10.52 -10.16 17.11
C LYS A 120 -9.99 -10.21 18.54
N GLU A 121 -10.65 -9.47 19.42
CA GLU A 121 -10.37 -9.53 20.85
C GLU A 121 -11.24 -10.60 21.48
N ASN A 122 -10.62 -11.63 22.06
CA ASN A 122 -11.34 -12.62 22.87
C ASN A 122 -11.99 -11.87 24.04
N SER A 123 -13.31 -11.97 24.12
CA SER A 123 -14.05 -11.59 25.34
C SER A 123 -13.78 -12.69 26.36
N GLY A 124 -12.73 -12.51 27.17
CA GLY A 124 -12.53 -13.32 28.37
C GLY A 124 -13.67 -13.15 29.35
#